data_AF-A0A1B1AD30-F1
#
_entry.id   AF-A0A1B1AD30-F1
#
_cell.length_a   1.000
_cell.length_b   1.000
_cell.length_c   1.000
_cell.angle_alpha   90.00
_cell.angle_beta   90.00
_cell.angle_gamma   90.00
#
_symmetry.space_group_name_H-M   'P 1'
#
loop_
_entity.id
_entity.type
_entity.pdbx_description
1 polymer ?
#
loop_
_entity_poly.entity_id
_entity_poly.type
_entity_poly.pdbx_seq_one_letter_code
_entity_poly.pdbx_strand_id
1 'polypeptide(L)'
;MKRTRKARAPKPVASTPRYVPSKVFPVRSLAGATPAEQARQIASDLTAPEASATRVIVAAEGKSVAGEWLDVPGTLAELRRVATNTTAGDLSHAEAMLMNQAQALQSLFTRLIERGVVQESLPQYEAHMRLALKAQAQSRATLETLANVRNGPVIYARQANVAAGAPMQVNNGAPAHTGARQIENPPNQLLEPSDDCLDDRTQSGAGACDPPMEAVGAKHRAKNIRR
;
A
#
# COMPACT_ATOMS: atom_id res chain seq x y z
N MET A 1 44.36 58.45 38.99
CA MET A 1 44.57 57.14 38.34
C MET A 1 43.33 56.28 38.55
N LYS A 2 42.53 56.02 37.52
CA LYS A 2 41.28 55.23 37.62
C LYS A 2 41.60 53.76 37.31
N ARG A 3 41.29 52.85 38.25
CA ARG A 3 41.42 51.39 38.09
C ARG A 3 40.27 50.85 37.23
N THR A 4 40.58 50.28 36.07
CA THR A 4 39.63 49.58 35.21
C THR A 4 39.43 48.13 35.68
N ARG A 5 38.18 47.76 36.00
CA ARG A 5 37.77 46.37 36.29
C ARG A 5 37.86 45.53 35.02
N LYS A 6 38.59 44.41 35.08
CA LYS A 6 38.72 43.43 34.01
C LYS A 6 37.43 42.60 33.94
N ALA A 7 36.72 42.64 32.80
CA ALA A 7 35.51 41.86 32.58
C ALA A 7 35.84 40.35 32.50
N ARG A 8 35.02 39.53 33.17
CA ARG A 8 35.16 38.07 33.23
C ARG A 8 34.63 37.45 31.94
N ALA A 9 35.46 36.64 31.28
CA ALA A 9 35.07 35.91 30.07
C ALA A 9 33.91 34.93 30.34
N PRO A 10 33.00 34.72 29.37
CA PRO A 10 31.87 33.81 29.53
C PRO A 10 32.38 32.37 29.60
N LYS A 11 31.81 31.57 30.52
CA LYS A 11 32.12 30.14 30.63
C LYS A 11 31.59 29.38 29.41
N PRO A 12 32.34 28.38 28.89
CA PRO A 12 31.89 27.58 27.77
C PRO A 12 30.62 26.80 28.16
N VAL A 13 29.59 26.91 27.32
CA VAL A 13 28.34 26.15 27.45
C VAL A 13 28.67 24.67 27.23
N ALA A 14 28.37 23.83 28.23
CA ALA A 14 28.57 22.38 28.11
C ALA A 14 27.78 21.85 26.90
N SER A 15 28.48 21.22 25.96
CA SER A 15 27.86 20.60 24.79
C SER A 15 26.89 19.52 25.25
N THR A 16 25.61 19.66 24.89
CA THR A 16 24.60 18.64 25.14
C THR A 16 25.07 17.31 24.53
N PRO A 17 24.97 16.17 25.24
CA PRO A 17 25.40 14.89 24.70
C PRO A 17 24.64 14.58 23.41
N ARG A 18 25.38 14.20 22.37
CA ARG A 18 24.83 13.83 21.05
C ARG A 18 24.01 12.55 21.21
N TYR A 19 22.76 12.58 20.78
CA TYR A 19 21.89 11.39 20.77
C TYR A 19 22.50 10.30 19.88
N VAL A 20 22.51 9.06 20.38
CA VAL A 20 23.03 7.88 19.66
C VAL A 20 21.88 6.90 19.42
N PRO A 21 21.56 6.56 18.16
CA PRO A 21 20.52 5.58 17.84
C PRO A 21 20.82 4.20 18.43
N SER A 22 19.84 3.61 19.10
CA SER A 22 19.88 2.24 19.59
C SER A 22 19.43 1.27 18.51
N LYS A 23 20.18 0.18 18.33
CA LYS A 23 19.79 -0.94 17.45
C LYS A 23 19.15 -2.10 18.21
N VAL A 24 18.98 -1.95 19.53
CA VAL A 24 18.46 -3.00 20.40
C VAL A 24 16.94 -2.99 20.35
N PHE A 25 16.35 -4.16 20.08
CA PHE A 25 14.90 -4.32 20.13
C PHE A 25 14.43 -4.32 21.59
N PRO A 26 13.53 -3.40 22.00
CA PRO A 26 13.06 -3.37 23.37
C PRO A 26 12.09 -4.53 23.60
N VAL A 27 12.45 -5.43 24.50
CA VAL A 27 11.58 -6.50 24.99
C VAL A 27 11.11 -6.12 26.39
N ARG A 28 9.81 -6.22 26.65
CA ARG A 28 9.27 -5.88 27.97
C ARG A 28 9.63 -6.99 28.95
N SER A 29 10.55 -6.72 29.86
CA SER A 29 10.83 -7.63 30.98
C SER A 29 9.77 -7.47 32.06
N LEU A 30 9.15 -8.57 32.47
CA LEU A 30 8.26 -8.62 33.62
C LEU A 30 9.06 -9.11 34.84
N ALA A 31 9.34 -8.19 35.77
CA ALA A 31 9.98 -8.52 37.03
C ALA A 31 9.08 -9.50 37.82
N GLY A 32 9.63 -10.64 38.25
CA GLY A 32 8.90 -11.65 39.03
C GLY A 32 8.03 -12.63 38.24
N ALA A 33 8.00 -12.54 36.90
CA ALA A 33 7.24 -13.48 36.06
C ALA A 33 7.91 -14.86 35.95
N THR A 34 7.10 -15.91 35.82
CA THR A 34 7.58 -17.26 35.54
C THR A 34 8.24 -17.35 34.15
N PRO A 35 9.14 -18.31 33.90
CA PRO A 35 9.74 -18.49 32.57
C PRO A 35 8.71 -18.66 31.44
N ALA A 36 7.57 -19.31 31.73
CA ALA A 36 6.49 -19.51 30.76
C ALA A 36 5.70 -18.22 30.47
N GLU A 37 5.53 -17.34 31.46
CA GLU A 37 4.92 -16.01 31.24
C GLU A 37 5.86 -15.08 30.49
N GLN A 38 7.15 -15.11 30.81
CA GLN A 38 8.17 -14.38 30.06
C GLN A 38 8.22 -14.82 28.60
N ALA A 39 8.21 -16.14 28.32
CA ALA A 39 8.19 -16.66 26.94
C ALA A 39 6.94 -16.20 26.16
N ARG A 40 5.76 -16.21 26.79
CA ARG A 40 4.52 -15.71 26.18
C ARG A 40 4.56 -14.21 25.91
N GLN A 41 5.11 -13.43 26.83
CA GLN A 41 5.25 -11.98 26.62
C GLN A 41 6.21 -11.66 25.49
N ILE A 42 7.36 -12.33 25.44
CA ILE A 42 8.34 -12.18 24.35
C ILE A 42 7.68 -12.52 23.01
N ALA A 43 6.90 -13.60 22.93
CA ALA A 43 6.17 -13.98 21.73
C ALA A 43 5.15 -12.90 21.33
N SER A 44 4.42 -12.31 22.29
CA SER A 44 3.50 -11.21 22.04
C SER A 44 4.23 -9.95 21.53
N ASP A 45 5.34 -9.58 22.16
CA ASP A 45 6.12 -8.40 21.80
C ASP A 45 6.72 -8.54 20.40
N LEU A 46 7.21 -9.74 20.04
CA LEU A 46 7.81 -10.01 18.74
C LEU A 46 6.80 -10.14 17.60
N THR A 47 5.55 -10.53 17.89
CA THR A 47 4.49 -10.67 16.88
C THR A 47 3.62 -9.42 16.73
N ALA A 48 3.83 -8.40 17.56
CA ALA A 48 3.15 -7.12 17.41
C ALA A 48 3.37 -6.54 15.99
N PRO A 49 2.36 -5.94 15.34
CA PRO A 49 2.48 -5.43 13.97
C PRO A 49 3.63 -4.43 13.81
N GLU A 50 3.78 -3.50 14.75
CA GLU A 50 4.86 -2.52 14.78
C GLU A 50 6.24 -3.18 14.94
N ALA A 51 6.33 -4.28 15.68
CA ALA A 51 7.57 -5.03 15.88
C ALA A 51 8.01 -5.71 14.58
N SER A 52 7.05 -6.36 13.92
CA SER A 52 7.26 -7.00 12.62
C SER A 52 7.68 -5.98 11.56
N ALA A 53 6.97 -4.85 11.46
CA ALA A 53 7.30 -3.77 10.52
C ALA A 53 8.68 -3.15 10.82
N THR A 54 9.01 -2.90 12.09
CA THR A 54 10.34 -2.39 12.48
C THR A 54 11.44 -3.33 12.03
N ARG A 55 11.29 -4.64 12.21
CA ARG A 55 12.29 -5.63 11.77
C ARG A 55 12.49 -5.62 10.26
N VAL A 56 11.41 -5.49 9.49
CA VAL A 56 11.48 -5.37 8.03
C VAL A 56 12.20 -4.09 7.62
N ILE A 57 11.88 -2.95 8.23
CA ILE A 57 12.56 -1.67 7.97
C ILE A 57 14.05 -1.76 8.30
N VAL A 58 14.41 -2.32 9.44
CA VAL A 58 15.82 -2.54 9.82
C VAL A 58 16.53 -3.45 8.81
N ALA A 59 15.87 -4.51 8.35
CA ALA A 59 16.45 -5.42 7.36
C ALA A 59 16.64 -4.74 5.99
N ALA A 60 15.71 -3.88 5.57
CA ALA A 60 15.77 -3.16 4.30
C ALA A 60 16.78 -2.01 4.32
N GLU A 61 16.78 -1.21 5.39
CA GLU A 61 17.52 0.05 5.49
C GLU A 61 18.86 -0.09 6.22
N GLY A 62 19.16 -1.24 6.84
CA GLY A 62 20.35 -1.40 7.68
C GLY A 62 21.70 -1.15 6.98
N LYS A 63 21.73 -1.22 5.64
CA LYS A 63 22.91 -0.90 4.80
C LYS A 63 22.77 0.41 4.01
N SER A 64 21.64 1.09 4.12
CA SER A 64 21.42 2.37 3.45
C SER A 64 21.97 3.52 4.31
N VAL A 65 22.02 4.72 3.73
CA VAL A 65 22.37 5.95 4.47
C VAL A 65 21.39 6.19 5.63
N ALA A 66 20.14 5.73 5.52
CA ALA A 66 19.16 5.83 6.60
C ALA A 66 19.47 4.87 7.76
N GLY A 67 20.15 3.75 7.48
CA GLY A 67 20.52 2.74 8.47
C GLY A 67 21.37 3.27 9.62
N GLU A 68 22.21 4.28 9.39
CA GLU A 68 23.01 4.93 10.44
C GLU A 68 22.10 5.61 11.49
N TRP A 69 21.08 6.32 11.00
CA TRP A 69 20.16 7.12 11.81
C TRP A 69 19.01 6.33 12.43
N LEU A 70 18.82 5.08 11.99
CA LEU A 70 17.68 4.26 12.40
C LEU A 70 17.73 3.89 13.89
N ASP A 71 16.88 4.48 14.71
CA ASP A 71 16.69 4.09 16.11
C ASP A 71 15.57 3.05 16.22
N VAL A 72 15.88 1.84 16.67
CA VAL A 72 14.93 0.73 16.73
C VAL A 72 13.79 1.00 17.73
N PRO A 73 14.05 1.41 18.99
CA PRO A 73 12.99 1.78 19.92
C PRO A 73 12.12 2.94 19.42
N GLY A 74 12.72 3.99 18.86
CA GLY A 74 12.02 5.14 18.30
C GLY A 74 11.17 4.78 17.09
N THR A 75 11.69 3.94 16.18
CA THR A 75 10.92 3.43 15.03
C THR A 75 9.71 2.62 15.50
N LEU A 76 9.90 1.75 16.49
CA LEU A 76 8.82 0.96 17.08
C LEU A 76 7.73 1.87 17.68
N ALA A 77 8.12 2.90 18.43
CA ALA A 77 7.21 3.85 19.05
C ALA A 77 6.44 4.67 18.00
N GLU A 78 7.11 5.14 16.95
CA GLU A 78 6.46 5.89 15.87
C GLU A 78 5.47 5.03 15.08
N LEU A 79 5.82 3.78 14.76
CA LEU A 79 4.89 2.88 14.06
C LEU A 79 3.64 2.58 14.90
N ARG A 80 3.81 2.37 16.22
CA ARG A 80 2.68 2.23 17.14
C ARG A 80 1.83 3.49 17.19
N ARG A 81 2.46 4.68 17.21
CA ARG A 81 1.76 5.97 17.20
C ARG A 81 0.95 6.15 15.91
N VAL A 82 1.55 5.90 14.75
CA VAL A 82 0.87 5.98 13.44
C VAL A 82 -0.32 5.02 13.38
N ALA A 83 -0.15 3.77 13.83
CA ALA A 83 -1.25 2.80 13.88
C ALA A 83 -2.39 3.27 14.80
N THR A 84 -2.05 3.78 15.98
CA THR A 84 -3.03 4.30 16.95
C THR A 84 -3.81 5.49 16.39
N ASN A 85 -3.12 6.46 15.78
CA ASN A 85 -3.75 7.60 15.12
C ASN A 85 -4.70 7.17 14.01
N THR A 86 -4.28 6.19 13.20
CA THR A 86 -5.10 5.64 12.11
C THR A 86 -6.38 4.99 12.66
N THR A 87 -6.28 4.21 13.74
CA THR A 87 -7.47 3.64 14.41
C THR A 87 -8.37 4.71 15.01
N ALA A 88 -7.81 5.85 15.43
CA ALA A 88 -8.56 7.01 15.91
C ALA A 88 -9.18 7.87 14.78
N GLY A 89 -8.99 7.50 13.50
CA GLY A 89 -9.52 8.21 12.34
C GLY A 89 -8.63 9.31 11.78
N ASP A 90 -7.43 9.52 12.34
CA ASP A 90 -6.44 10.43 11.77
C ASP A 90 -5.69 9.76 10.62
N LEU A 91 -6.10 10.07 9.39
CA LEU A 91 -5.51 9.56 8.16
C LEU A 91 -4.38 10.45 7.61
N SER A 92 -3.99 11.52 8.30
CA SER A 92 -3.04 12.53 7.80
C SER A 92 -1.72 11.92 7.35
N HIS A 93 -1.24 10.89 8.08
CA HIS A 93 -0.02 10.18 7.71
C HIS A 93 -0.16 9.41 6.39
N ALA A 94 -1.27 8.69 6.22
CA ALA A 94 -1.55 7.93 5.00
C ALA A 94 -1.77 8.88 3.80
N GLU A 95 -2.47 9.99 4.01
CA GLU A 95 -2.67 11.02 2.99
C GLU A 95 -1.34 11.62 2.53
N ALA A 96 -0.50 12.03 3.47
CA ALA A 96 0.83 12.56 3.18
C ALA A 96 1.72 11.52 2.49
N MET A 97 1.66 10.26 2.90
CA MET A 97 2.39 9.15 2.27
C MET A 97 2.00 9.00 0.80
N LEU A 98 0.70 8.90 0.50
CA LEU A 98 0.22 8.74 -0.88
C LEU A 98 0.55 9.96 -1.74
N MET A 99 0.41 11.17 -1.20
CA MET A 99 0.79 12.39 -1.91
C MET A 99 2.29 12.40 -2.28
N ASN A 100 3.15 12.05 -1.32
CA ASN A 100 4.60 11.99 -1.56
C ASN A 100 4.98 10.88 -2.55
N GLN A 101 4.32 9.73 -2.51
CA GLN A 101 4.52 8.65 -3.49
C GLN A 101 4.11 9.09 -4.91
N ALA A 102 2.96 9.76 -5.05
CA ALA A 102 2.53 10.31 -6.34
C ALA A 102 3.56 11.33 -6.87
N GLN A 103 4.05 12.23 -6.01
CA GLN A 103 5.07 13.21 -6.38
C GLN A 103 6.38 12.55 -6.84
N ALA A 104 6.81 11.49 -6.17
CA ALA A 104 8.00 10.73 -6.56
C ALA A 104 7.82 10.04 -7.93
N LEU A 105 6.65 9.44 -8.18
CA LEU A 105 6.32 8.81 -9.45
C LEU A 105 6.23 9.85 -10.60
N GLN A 106 5.66 11.02 -10.35
CA GLN A 106 5.64 12.13 -11.31
C GLN A 106 7.06 12.62 -11.66
N SER A 107 7.93 12.69 -10.66
CA SER A 107 9.34 13.05 -10.86
C SER A 107 10.07 11.99 -11.68
N LEU A 108 9.79 10.71 -11.45
CA LEU A 108 10.32 9.60 -12.25
C LEU A 108 9.83 9.65 -13.70
N PHE A 109 8.53 9.89 -13.92
CA PHE A 109 7.95 10.12 -15.25
C PHE A 109 8.73 11.21 -16.00
N THR A 110 8.89 12.38 -15.37
CA THR A 110 9.57 13.53 -15.97
C THR A 110 11.00 13.16 -16.39
N ARG A 111 11.77 12.53 -15.50
CA ARG A 111 13.15 12.10 -15.79
C ARG A 111 13.24 11.06 -16.90
N LEU A 112 12.28 10.14 -16.99
CA LEU A 112 12.26 9.12 -18.04
C LEU A 112 11.91 9.72 -19.41
N ILE A 113 11.01 10.71 -19.45
CA ILE A 113 10.73 11.46 -20.69
C ILE A 113 11.97 12.24 -21.14
N GLU A 114 12.57 13.04 -20.24
CA GLU A 114 13.80 13.81 -20.53
C GLU A 114 14.93 12.93 -21.06
N ARG A 115 15.13 11.75 -20.45
CA ARG A 115 16.13 10.78 -20.91
C ARG A 115 15.75 10.09 -22.20
N GLY A 116 14.46 9.87 -22.45
CA GLY A 116 13.96 9.19 -23.64
C GLY A 116 14.05 10.06 -24.89
N VAL A 117 13.66 11.33 -24.82
CA VAL A 117 13.63 12.24 -25.99
C VAL A 117 14.99 12.53 -26.61
N VAL A 118 16.08 12.33 -25.85
CA VAL A 118 17.46 12.47 -26.34
C VAL A 118 18.04 11.18 -26.94
N GLN A 119 17.29 10.06 -26.91
CA GLN A 119 17.76 8.80 -27.48
C GLN A 119 17.57 8.77 -28.98
N GLU A 120 18.66 8.50 -29.70
CA GLU A 120 18.64 8.32 -31.16
C GLU A 120 18.16 6.92 -31.57
N SER A 121 18.38 5.93 -30.68
CA SER A 121 17.97 4.55 -30.90
C SER A 121 16.49 4.35 -30.56
N LEU A 122 15.69 3.96 -31.56
CA LEU A 122 14.25 3.71 -31.37
C LEU A 122 13.96 2.70 -30.23
N PRO A 123 14.69 1.56 -30.09
CA PRO A 123 14.51 0.67 -28.94
C PRO A 123 14.72 1.33 -27.57
N GLN A 124 15.70 2.24 -27.45
CA GLN A 124 15.97 2.92 -26.19
C GLN A 124 14.93 3.99 -25.90
N TYR A 125 14.53 4.75 -26.93
CA TYR A 125 13.42 5.70 -26.87
C TYR A 125 12.14 5.01 -26.39
N GLU A 126 11.75 3.90 -27.04
CA GLU A 126 10.55 3.13 -26.70
C GLU A 126 10.61 2.58 -25.27
N ALA A 127 11.76 2.03 -24.85
CA ALA A 127 11.94 1.54 -23.49
C ALA A 127 11.71 2.63 -22.43
N HIS A 128 12.24 3.84 -22.67
CA HIS A 128 12.07 4.98 -21.77
C HIS A 128 10.62 5.47 -21.76
N MET A 129 10.00 5.63 -22.94
CA MET A 129 8.60 6.04 -23.06
C MET A 129 7.67 5.06 -22.37
N ARG A 130 7.88 3.75 -22.54
CA ARG A 130 7.05 2.71 -21.90
C ARG A 130 7.15 2.76 -20.37
N LEU A 131 8.35 2.96 -19.82
CA LEU A 131 8.53 3.11 -18.38
C LEU A 131 7.94 4.43 -17.86
N ALA A 132 8.07 5.52 -18.62
CA ALA A 132 7.50 6.81 -18.27
C ALA A 132 5.97 6.73 -18.16
N LEU A 133 5.29 6.22 -19.20
CA LEU A 133 3.84 6.08 -19.21
C LEU A 133 3.34 5.16 -18.08
N LYS A 134 4.11 4.14 -17.71
CA LYS A 134 3.83 3.34 -16.51
C LYS A 134 3.94 4.17 -15.23
N ALA A 135 4.99 4.96 -15.04
CA ALA A 135 5.14 5.81 -13.87
C ALA A 135 4.00 6.84 -13.76
N GLN A 136 3.58 7.43 -14.89
CA GLN A 136 2.42 8.34 -14.95
C GLN A 136 1.12 7.64 -14.53
N ALA A 137 0.86 6.45 -15.09
CA ALA A 137 -0.34 5.67 -14.77
C ALA A 137 -0.39 5.31 -13.27
N GLN A 138 0.75 4.93 -12.69
CA GLN A 138 0.84 4.65 -11.25
C GLN A 138 0.65 5.92 -10.41
N SER A 139 1.22 7.06 -10.81
CA SER A 139 1.01 8.34 -10.11
C SER A 139 -0.48 8.71 -10.06
N ARG A 140 -1.20 8.53 -11.16
CA ARG A 140 -2.65 8.77 -11.21
C ARG A 140 -3.41 7.82 -10.28
N ALA A 141 -3.09 6.52 -10.32
CA ALA A 141 -3.71 5.52 -9.46
C ALA A 141 -3.48 5.80 -7.96
N THR A 142 -2.31 6.32 -7.59
CA THR A 142 -2.04 6.75 -6.21
C THR A 142 -2.91 7.93 -5.80
N LEU A 143 -3.12 8.93 -6.67
CA LEU A 143 -4.00 10.07 -6.40
C LEU A 143 -5.49 9.68 -6.34
N GLU A 144 -5.92 8.74 -7.18
CA GLU A 144 -7.25 8.14 -7.10
C GLU A 144 -7.46 7.42 -5.76
N THR A 145 -6.44 6.66 -5.32
CA THR A 145 -6.44 6.02 -4.00
C THR A 145 -6.52 7.04 -2.87
N LEU A 146 -5.76 8.14 -2.96
CA LEU A 146 -5.83 9.24 -1.99
C LEU A 146 -7.23 9.86 -1.91
N ALA A 147 -7.86 10.11 -3.07
CA ALA A 147 -9.23 10.64 -3.11
C ALA A 147 -10.24 9.68 -2.45
N ASN A 148 -10.07 8.38 -2.65
CA ASN A 148 -10.91 7.35 -2.02
C ASN A 148 -10.69 7.27 -0.50
N VAL A 149 -9.43 7.37 -0.05
CA VAL A 149 -9.09 7.39 1.39
C VAL A 149 -9.73 8.60 2.07
N ARG A 150 -9.74 9.77 1.41
CA ARG A 150 -10.29 11.01 1.97
C ARG A 150 -11.82 11.04 2.03
N ASN A 151 -12.48 10.50 1.02
CA ASN A 151 -13.94 10.62 0.86
C ASN A 151 -14.72 9.39 1.36
N GLY A 152 -14.01 8.32 1.77
CA GLY A 152 -14.62 7.01 2.06
C GLY A 152 -15.14 6.33 0.79
N PRO A 153 -15.59 5.06 0.88
CA PRO A 153 -16.22 4.41 -0.27
C PRO A 153 -17.46 5.19 -0.69
N VAL A 154 -17.54 5.58 -1.96
CA VAL A 154 -18.73 6.20 -2.55
C VAL A 154 -19.84 5.15 -2.55
N ILE A 155 -20.61 5.11 -1.48
CA ILE A 155 -21.81 4.28 -1.40
C ILE A 155 -22.86 4.94 -2.30
N TYR A 156 -23.00 4.44 -3.52
CA TYR A 156 -24.21 4.67 -4.31
C TYR A 156 -25.35 3.93 -3.61
N ALA A 157 -25.96 4.57 -2.61
CA ALA A 157 -27.20 4.10 -2.05
C ALA A 157 -28.26 4.16 -3.17
N ARG A 158 -28.49 3.04 -3.85
CA ARG A 158 -29.74 2.84 -4.60
C ARG A 158 -30.85 3.04 -3.57
N GLN A 159 -31.51 4.18 -3.61
CA GLN A 159 -32.70 4.46 -2.81
C GLN A 159 -33.70 3.35 -3.09
N ALA A 160 -33.81 2.37 -2.19
CA ALA A 160 -35.00 1.58 -2.08
C ALA A 160 -36.06 2.55 -1.55
N ASN A 161 -36.87 3.10 -2.45
CA ASN A 161 -38.09 3.81 -2.09
C ASN A 161 -38.93 2.84 -1.25
N VAL A 162 -38.84 2.97 0.06
CA VAL A 162 -39.78 2.36 0.99
C VAL A 162 -41.09 3.08 0.75
N ALA A 163 -41.98 2.46 -0.03
CA ALA A 163 -43.39 2.83 -0.06
C ALA A 163 -44.03 2.45 1.30
N ALA A 164 -43.63 3.14 2.37
CA ALA A 164 -44.36 3.21 3.63
C ALA A 164 -45.54 4.17 3.46
N GLY A 165 -46.46 3.81 2.54
CA GLY A 165 -47.58 4.65 2.13
C GLY A 165 -48.87 3.90 1.89
N ALA A 166 -49.01 2.66 2.36
CA ALA A 166 -50.32 2.03 2.45
C ALA A 166 -51.01 2.53 3.73
N PRO A 167 -52.14 3.25 3.66
CA PRO A 167 -52.96 3.48 4.85
C PRO A 167 -53.54 2.14 5.28
N MET A 168 -53.16 1.68 6.46
CA MET A 168 -53.78 0.54 7.14
C MET A 168 -55.24 0.88 7.45
N GLN A 169 -56.17 0.51 6.56
CA GLN A 169 -57.59 0.51 6.86
C GLN A 169 -57.92 -0.70 7.74
N VAL A 170 -58.16 -0.44 9.02
CA VAL A 170 -58.82 -1.35 9.95
C VAL A 170 -60.32 -1.05 9.91
N ASN A 171 -61.13 -1.97 9.36
CA ASN A 171 -62.59 -1.96 9.57
C ASN A 171 -63.11 -3.39 9.72
N ASN A 172 -63.60 -3.68 10.93
CA ASN A 172 -64.36 -4.87 11.30
C ASN A 172 -65.80 -4.78 10.72
N GLY A 173 -66.24 -5.81 9.98
CA GLY A 173 -67.64 -6.02 9.59
C GLY A 173 -67.80 -6.84 8.30
N ALA A 174 -68.29 -8.07 8.40
CA ALA A 174 -68.53 -9.01 7.28
C ALA A 174 -70.01 -9.04 6.86
N PRO A 175 -70.44 -9.77 5.79
CA PRO A 175 -69.83 -10.04 4.49
C PRO A 175 -70.78 -9.68 3.31
N ALA A 176 -70.27 -9.45 2.09
CA ALA A 176 -71.04 -9.63 0.85
C ALA A 176 -70.12 -9.87 -0.35
N HIS A 177 -70.59 -10.73 -1.25
CA HIS A 177 -69.80 -11.49 -2.21
C HIS A 177 -69.54 -10.82 -3.57
N THR A 178 -68.61 -11.46 -4.29
CA THR A 178 -68.46 -11.59 -5.76
C THR A 178 -67.72 -10.52 -6.55
N GLY A 179 -66.64 -10.96 -7.21
CA GLY A 179 -65.94 -10.21 -8.27
C GLY A 179 -64.49 -10.61 -8.46
N ALA A 180 -64.23 -11.83 -8.94
CA ALA A 180 -62.90 -12.29 -9.31
C ALA A 180 -62.28 -11.43 -10.43
N ARG A 181 -61.07 -10.91 -10.21
CA ARG A 181 -60.10 -10.62 -11.27
C ARG A 181 -58.68 -10.67 -10.70
N GLN A 182 -58.00 -11.78 -10.92
CA GLN A 182 -56.54 -11.86 -10.83
C GLN A 182 -55.96 -10.85 -11.82
N ILE A 183 -55.15 -9.92 -11.33
CA ILE A 183 -54.19 -9.19 -12.16
C ILE A 183 -52.84 -9.81 -11.82
N GLU A 184 -52.47 -10.83 -12.59
CA GLU A 184 -51.09 -11.31 -12.65
C GLU A 184 -50.26 -10.24 -13.36
N ASN A 185 -49.35 -9.59 -12.63
CA ASN A 185 -48.24 -8.88 -13.25
C ASN A 185 -47.16 -9.93 -13.54
N PRO A 186 -46.87 -10.26 -14.81
CA PRO A 186 -45.79 -11.17 -15.12
C PRO A 186 -44.45 -10.53 -14.69
N PRO A 187 -43.50 -11.32 -14.15
CA PRO A 187 -42.15 -10.82 -13.90
C PRO A 187 -41.50 -10.41 -15.23
N ASN A 188 -40.77 -9.28 -15.24
CA ASN A 188 -39.93 -8.90 -16.38
C ASN A 188 -38.98 -10.04 -16.70
N GLN A 189 -39.15 -10.61 -17.90
CA GLN A 189 -38.35 -11.72 -18.38
C GLN A 189 -36.90 -11.27 -18.63
N LEU A 190 -36.00 -12.17 -18.26
CA LEU A 190 -34.57 -12.14 -18.52
C LEU A 190 -34.34 -12.07 -20.05
N LEU A 191 -33.45 -11.19 -20.52
CA LEU A 191 -33.09 -11.13 -21.94
C LEU A 191 -32.51 -12.48 -22.38
N GLU A 192 -33.10 -13.08 -23.40
CA GLU A 192 -32.51 -14.20 -24.13
C GLU A 192 -31.32 -13.71 -24.99
N PRO A 193 -30.27 -14.54 -25.15
CA PRO A 193 -29.14 -14.20 -26.00
C PRO A 193 -29.56 -14.26 -27.47
N SER A 194 -29.47 -13.13 -28.17
CA SER A 194 -29.66 -13.06 -29.61
C SER A 194 -28.37 -13.44 -30.34
N ASP A 195 -28.49 -14.46 -31.20
CA ASP A 195 -27.48 -14.96 -32.14
C ASP A 195 -27.34 -14.03 -33.35
N ASP A 196 -26.65 -12.90 -33.20
CA ASP A 196 -26.10 -12.15 -34.32
C ASP A 196 -24.59 -11.97 -34.16
N CYS A 197 -23.88 -12.87 -34.84
CA CYS A 197 -22.43 -12.94 -34.98
C CYS A 197 -21.94 -11.87 -35.97
N LEU A 198 -21.05 -10.97 -35.53
CA LEU A 198 -20.06 -10.29 -36.38
C LEU A 198 -18.86 -9.80 -35.53
N ASP A 199 -17.81 -10.60 -35.41
CA ASP A 199 -16.44 -10.31 -35.87
C ASP A 199 -15.44 -11.31 -35.24
N ASP A 200 -14.64 -11.89 -36.12
CA ASP A 200 -13.86 -13.10 -35.94
C ASP A 200 -12.45 -12.74 -35.48
N ARG A 201 -12.19 -12.84 -34.18
CA ARG A 201 -10.81 -12.99 -33.68
C ARG A 201 -10.69 -14.29 -32.91
N THR A 202 -10.09 -15.25 -33.59
CA THR A 202 -9.82 -16.63 -33.20
C THR A 202 -9.23 -16.72 -31.79
N GLN A 203 -9.82 -17.59 -30.98
CA GLN A 203 -9.33 -17.99 -29.68
C GLN A 203 -8.04 -18.81 -29.88
N SER A 204 -6.86 -18.26 -29.58
CA SER A 204 -5.63 -19.04 -29.63
C SER A 204 -5.63 -20.02 -28.45
N GLY A 205 -5.66 -21.32 -28.77
CA GLY A 205 -5.57 -22.40 -27.79
C GLY A 205 -4.24 -22.40 -27.03
N ALA A 206 -4.23 -23.09 -25.89
CA ALA A 206 -3.02 -23.35 -25.12
C ALA A 206 -2.01 -24.13 -25.98
N GLY A 207 -0.95 -23.46 -26.43
CA GLY A 207 0.17 -24.08 -27.12
C GLY A 207 1.12 -24.69 -26.10
N ALA A 208 1.14 -26.02 -26.02
CA ALA A 208 2.25 -26.76 -25.43
C ALA A 208 3.49 -26.53 -26.31
N CYS A 209 4.51 -25.88 -25.77
CA CYS A 209 5.79 -25.69 -26.46
C CYS A 209 6.94 -26.13 -25.55
N ASP A 210 7.01 -27.43 -25.26
CA ASP A 210 8.26 -28.09 -24.89
C ASP A 210 8.58 -29.13 -25.98
N PRO A 211 9.54 -28.86 -26.88
CA PRO A 211 10.15 -29.91 -27.69
C PRO A 211 11.23 -30.65 -26.86
N PRO A 212 11.28 -31.99 -26.86
CA PRO A 212 12.42 -32.70 -26.28
C PRO A 212 13.64 -32.53 -27.20
N MET A 213 14.68 -31.84 -26.73
CA MET A 213 15.95 -31.71 -27.45
C MET A 213 16.92 -32.83 -27.07
N GLU A 214 17.28 -33.61 -28.09
CA GLU A 214 18.34 -34.62 -28.12
C GLU A 214 19.74 -34.00 -27.99
N ALA A 215 20.70 -34.79 -27.51
CA ALA A 215 22.07 -34.39 -27.23
C ALA A 215 22.90 -34.08 -28.49
N VAL A 216 23.53 -32.90 -28.52
CA VAL A 216 24.57 -32.57 -29.51
C VAL A 216 25.96 -32.59 -28.86
N GLY A 217 26.83 -33.44 -29.40
CA GLY A 217 28.19 -33.66 -28.92
C GLY A 217 29.24 -32.71 -29.49
N ALA A 218 30.30 -32.57 -28.68
CA ALA A 218 31.72 -32.34 -28.97
C ALA A 218 32.18 -31.08 -29.73
N LYS A 219 32.92 -30.18 -29.04
CA LYS A 219 34.39 -29.97 -29.23
C LYS A 219 34.94 -28.64 -28.63
N HIS A 220 36.13 -28.76 -28.01
CA HIS A 220 37.21 -27.77 -27.79
C HIS A 220 37.16 -26.66 -26.70
N ARG A 221 37.52 -27.07 -25.47
CA ARG A 221 38.61 -26.59 -24.56
C ARG A 221 38.96 -25.09 -24.45
N ALA A 222 39.02 -24.60 -23.21
CA ALA A 222 40.17 -23.81 -22.70
C ALA A 222 40.59 -24.34 -21.31
N LYS A 223 41.87 -24.72 -21.19
CA LYS A 223 42.50 -25.27 -20.00
C LYS A 223 43.10 -24.08 -19.23
N ASN A 224 42.55 -23.70 -18.08
CA ASN A 224 43.27 -22.80 -17.17
C ASN A 224 43.64 -23.55 -15.90
N ILE A 225 44.95 -23.76 -15.76
CA ILE A 225 45.61 -24.48 -14.69
C ILE A 225 45.85 -23.46 -13.58
N ARG A 226 45.23 -23.65 -12.41
CA ARG A 226 45.68 -22.99 -11.19
C ARG A 226 46.93 -23.71 -10.69
N ARG A 227 48.03 -22.98 -10.54
CA ARG A 227 49.04 -23.24 -9.53
C ARG A 227 49.48 -21.90 -8.95
#